data_AF-A0A0P9FSM6-F1
#
_entry.id   AF-A0A0P9FSM6-F1
#
_cell.length_a   1.000
_cell.length_b   1.000
_cell.length_c   1.000
_cell.angle_alpha   90.00
_cell.angle_beta   90.00
_cell.angle_gamma   90.00
#
_symmetry.space_group_name_H-M   'P 1'
#
loop_
_entity.id
_entity.type
_entity.pdbx_description
1 polymer ?
#
loop_
_entity_poly.entity_id
_entity_poly.type
_entity_poly.pdbx_seq_one_letter_code
_entity_poly.pdbx_strand_id
1 'polypeptide(L)'
;MNRDSQSGSNLTELWSISLCAVLYKMNGLDPGDDDEWESAKNIEMHKQSFKRDWGIESAEDLMRNLEWLAEEGHRESFNQIRSFLSALSEAEQTKYIESIPKTTEGYRKHQIVKAYMNRLPAAGIAAWDLGRYAYLSRKGAVMGYISQEQSLELVKPIIAAAQQSYSGWREYGTAYLAGRQFWWAQPTAASAQKMTGYVRSLLLNADSLWNRLEWDVPLEETAGQPASPLA
;
A
#
# COMPACT_ATOMS: atom_id res chain seq x y z
N MET A 1 14.32 4.33 -33.31
CA MET A 1 14.43 3.64 -32.00
C MET A 1 13.02 3.35 -31.56
N ASN A 2 12.61 2.08 -31.66
CA ASN A 2 11.24 1.63 -31.49
C ASN A 2 10.76 1.90 -30.06
N ARG A 3 9.72 2.73 -29.93
CA ARG A 3 8.82 2.68 -28.78
C ARG A 3 7.93 1.47 -29.01
N ASP A 4 8.40 0.30 -28.60
CA ASP A 4 7.53 -0.87 -28.53
C ASP A 4 6.43 -0.56 -27.53
N SER A 5 5.21 -0.53 -28.04
CA SER A 5 3.98 -0.51 -27.26
C SER A 5 4.05 -1.61 -26.20
N GLN A 6 4.25 -1.23 -24.94
CA GLN A 6 4.01 -2.13 -23.82
C GLN A 6 2.55 -2.60 -23.95
N SER A 7 2.34 -3.91 -24.15
CA SER A 7 0.99 -4.48 -24.13
C SER A 7 0.34 -4.14 -22.78
N GLY A 8 -0.97 -3.87 -22.74
CA GLY A 8 -1.64 -3.45 -21.49
C GLY A 8 -1.48 -4.42 -20.32
N SER A 9 -1.28 -5.72 -20.60
CA SER A 9 -0.92 -6.73 -19.60
C SER A 9 0.45 -6.48 -18.95
N ASN A 10 1.47 -6.15 -19.76
CA ASN A 10 2.81 -5.79 -19.26
C ASN A 10 2.77 -4.50 -18.42
N LEU A 11 1.97 -3.51 -18.83
CA LEU A 11 1.82 -2.27 -18.07
C LEU A 11 1.12 -2.48 -16.72
N THR A 12 0.06 -3.29 -16.68
CA THR A 12 -0.65 -3.64 -15.44
C THR A 12 0.28 -4.34 -14.45
N GLU A 13 1.12 -5.25 -14.95
CA GLU A 13 2.13 -5.92 -14.14
C GLU A 13 3.14 -4.92 -13.56
N LEU A 14 3.73 -4.04 -14.37
CA LEU A 14 4.68 -3.03 -13.90
C LEU A 14 4.07 -2.10 -12.83
N TRP A 15 2.80 -1.72 -12.98
CA TRP A 15 2.08 -0.96 -11.98
C TRP A 15 1.83 -1.73 -10.69
N SER A 16 1.39 -2.98 -10.80
CA SER A 16 1.17 -3.87 -9.67
C SER A 16 2.45 -3.99 -8.83
N ILE A 17 3.59 -4.22 -9.47
CA ILE A 17 4.91 -4.23 -8.83
C ILE A 17 5.19 -2.87 -8.18
N SER A 18 4.98 -1.77 -8.90
CA SER A 18 5.30 -0.42 -8.43
C SER A 18 4.51 -0.03 -7.19
N LEU A 19 3.22 -0.37 -7.09
CA LEU A 19 2.38 -0.12 -5.90
C LEU A 19 2.89 -0.89 -4.67
N CYS A 20 3.35 -2.13 -4.86
CA CYS A 20 3.84 -2.96 -3.76
C CYS A 20 5.35 -2.87 -3.50
N ALA A 21 6.10 -2.09 -4.30
CA ALA A 21 7.56 -2.06 -4.30
C ALA A 21 8.18 -1.71 -2.93
N VAL A 22 7.51 -0.86 -2.14
CA VAL A 22 7.96 -0.53 -0.78
C VAL A 22 7.92 -1.77 0.11
N LEU A 23 6.85 -2.57 0.02
CA LEU A 23 6.70 -3.80 0.82
C LEU A 23 7.70 -4.88 0.40
N TYR A 24 7.97 -5.00 -0.91
CA TYR A 24 9.03 -5.88 -1.42
C TYR A 24 10.37 -5.53 -0.79
N LYS A 25 10.79 -4.27 -0.89
CA LYS A 25 12.05 -3.81 -0.27
C LYS A 25 12.09 -4.00 1.25
N MET A 26 10.95 -3.81 1.93
CA MET A 26 10.84 -4.06 3.37
C MET A 26 11.05 -5.54 3.73
N ASN A 27 10.60 -6.44 2.88
CA ASN A 27 10.76 -7.88 3.03
C ASN A 27 12.12 -8.38 2.49
N GLY A 28 12.99 -7.47 2.04
CA GLY A 28 14.33 -7.81 1.53
C GLY A 28 14.33 -8.30 0.09
N LEU A 29 13.26 -8.05 -0.66
CA LEU A 29 13.06 -8.54 -2.03
C LEU A 29 13.35 -7.44 -3.04
N ASP A 30 13.75 -7.86 -4.25
CA ASP A 30 13.79 -6.98 -5.40
C ASP A 30 12.40 -6.92 -6.08
N PRO A 31 11.77 -5.73 -6.20
CA PRO A 31 10.55 -5.59 -6.99
C PRO A 31 10.70 -6.03 -8.46
N GLY A 32 11.91 -6.05 -9.02
CA GLY A 32 12.16 -6.43 -10.41
C GLY A 32 12.46 -7.91 -10.65
N ASP A 33 12.51 -8.74 -9.60
CA ASP A 33 12.91 -10.15 -9.69
C ASP A 33 11.99 -11.01 -8.79
N ASP A 34 10.97 -11.61 -9.40
CA ASP A 34 10.09 -12.57 -8.73
C ASP A 34 10.67 -14.00 -8.74
N ASP A 35 11.79 -14.26 -9.44
CA ASP A 35 12.41 -15.59 -9.56
C ASP A 35 12.96 -16.07 -8.20
N GLU A 36 13.26 -15.14 -7.28
CA GLU A 36 13.60 -15.45 -5.89
C GLU A 36 12.50 -16.29 -5.18
N TRP A 37 11.27 -16.31 -5.69
CA TRP A 37 10.11 -16.97 -5.07
C TRP A 37 9.74 -18.33 -5.67
N GLU A 38 10.22 -18.68 -6.85
CA GLU A 38 9.63 -19.80 -7.62
C GLU A 38 10.08 -21.20 -7.16
N SER A 39 11.07 -21.29 -6.26
CA SER A 39 11.43 -22.60 -5.71
C SER A 39 10.34 -23.12 -4.77
N ALA A 40 9.99 -24.41 -4.88
CA ALA A 40 8.96 -25.05 -4.05
C ALA A 40 9.21 -24.87 -2.53
N LYS A 41 10.49 -24.80 -2.13
CA LYS A 41 10.89 -24.53 -0.74
C LYS A 41 10.54 -23.09 -0.30
N ASN A 42 10.70 -22.12 -1.19
CA ASN A 42 10.37 -20.73 -0.89
C ASN A 42 8.86 -20.54 -0.82
N ILE A 43 8.09 -21.17 -1.73
CA ILE A 43 6.61 -21.13 -1.70
C ILE A 43 6.06 -21.60 -0.35
N GLU A 44 6.54 -22.72 0.18
CA GLU A 44 6.07 -23.23 1.48
C GLU A 44 6.42 -22.29 2.65
N MET A 45 7.64 -21.75 2.68
CA MET A 45 8.04 -20.75 3.67
C MET A 45 7.16 -19.50 3.61
N HIS A 46 6.78 -19.08 2.40
CA HIS A 46 5.93 -17.91 2.21
C HIS A 46 4.48 -18.17 2.61
N LYS A 47 3.93 -19.35 2.32
CA LYS A 47 2.62 -19.78 2.85
C LYS A 47 2.59 -19.73 4.37
N GLN A 48 3.66 -20.19 5.04
CA GLN A 48 3.76 -20.08 6.49
C GLN A 48 3.81 -18.63 7.00
N SER A 49 4.51 -17.74 6.31
CA SER A 49 4.52 -16.31 6.65
C SER A 49 3.15 -15.67 6.43
N PHE A 50 2.45 -16.02 5.35
CA PHE A 50 1.11 -15.50 5.05
C PHE A 50 0.08 -15.98 6.06
N LYS A 51 0.12 -17.26 6.44
CA LYS A 51 -0.67 -17.79 7.55
C LYS A 51 -0.41 -17.01 8.84
N ARG A 52 0.85 -16.81 9.21
CA ARG A 52 1.22 -16.13 10.47
C ARG A 52 0.80 -14.66 10.50
N ASP A 53 1.08 -13.92 9.42
CA ASP A 53 0.99 -12.46 9.41
C ASP A 53 -0.38 -11.94 8.92
N TRP A 54 -1.11 -12.76 8.17
CA TRP A 54 -2.37 -12.40 7.52
C TRP A 54 -3.51 -13.40 7.75
N GLY A 55 -3.21 -14.59 8.28
CA GLY A 55 -4.20 -15.66 8.40
C GLY A 55 -4.64 -16.23 7.05
N ILE A 56 -3.80 -16.13 6.01
CA ILE A 56 -4.13 -16.60 4.66
C ILE A 56 -3.58 -18.02 4.47
N GLU A 57 -4.49 -18.98 4.32
CA GLU A 57 -4.16 -20.38 4.01
C GLU A 57 -4.81 -20.87 2.72
N SER A 58 -5.84 -20.17 2.23
CA SER A 58 -6.59 -20.51 1.02
C SER A 58 -6.89 -19.31 0.12
N ALA A 59 -7.48 -19.59 -1.05
CA ALA A 59 -7.99 -18.58 -1.97
C ALA A 59 -9.08 -17.71 -1.31
N GLU A 60 -9.96 -18.32 -0.52
CA GLU A 60 -11.03 -17.63 0.19
C GLU A 60 -10.47 -16.68 1.25
N ASP A 61 -9.43 -17.08 1.99
CA ASP A 61 -8.78 -16.21 2.97
C ASP A 61 -8.09 -15.01 2.31
N LEU A 62 -7.45 -15.26 1.16
CA LEU A 62 -6.83 -14.22 0.33
C LEU A 62 -7.88 -13.21 -0.12
N MET A 63 -9.00 -13.68 -0.69
CA MET A 63 -10.07 -12.79 -1.17
C MET A 63 -10.66 -11.95 -0.05
N ARG A 64 -10.91 -12.51 1.14
CA ARG A 64 -11.39 -11.72 2.29
C ARG A 64 -10.41 -10.63 2.73
N ASN A 65 -9.11 -10.91 2.68
CA ASN A 65 -8.09 -9.89 2.98
C ASN A 65 -8.05 -8.79 1.90
N LEU A 66 -8.17 -9.17 0.62
CA LEU A 66 -8.22 -8.22 -0.50
C LEU A 66 -9.46 -7.32 -0.40
N GLU A 67 -10.64 -7.88 -0.14
CA GLU A 67 -11.89 -7.13 0.08
C GLU A 67 -11.73 -6.13 1.23
N TRP A 68 -11.24 -6.58 2.39
CA TRP A 68 -11.01 -5.69 3.53
C TRP A 68 -10.04 -4.55 3.20
N LEU A 69 -8.95 -4.83 2.48
CA LEU A 69 -8.01 -3.79 2.03
C LEU A 69 -8.63 -2.83 1.01
N ALA A 70 -9.53 -3.30 0.16
CA ALA A 70 -10.20 -2.48 -0.87
C ALA A 70 -11.33 -1.61 -0.30
N GLU A 71 -12.00 -2.03 0.77
CA GLU A 71 -13.16 -1.32 1.33
C GLU A 71 -12.82 -0.48 2.56
N GLU A 72 -12.17 -1.07 3.55
CA GLU A 72 -11.89 -0.41 4.84
C GLU A 72 -10.40 -0.11 5.03
N GLY A 73 -9.59 -1.18 5.08
CA GLY A 73 -8.17 -1.12 5.37
C GLY A 73 -7.83 -0.40 6.68
N HIS A 74 -6.58 0.01 6.81
CA HIS A 74 -6.18 0.86 7.93
C HIS A 74 -6.58 2.32 7.74
N ARG A 75 -6.87 2.75 6.50
CA ARG A 75 -7.33 4.11 6.20
C ARG A 75 -8.62 4.47 6.92
N GLU A 76 -9.54 3.52 7.15
CA GLU A 76 -10.81 3.82 7.81
C GLU A 76 -10.60 4.35 9.24
N SER A 77 -9.83 3.64 10.06
CA SER A 77 -9.48 4.10 11.41
C SER A 77 -8.67 5.41 11.40
N PHE A 78 -7.79 5.60 10.42
CA PHE A 78 -7.07 6.87 10.25
C PHE A 78 -8.03 8.03 9.95
N ASN A 79 -9.00 7.81 9.06
CA ASN A 79 -9.98 8.82 8.64
C ASN A 79 -10.94 9.17 9.78
N GLN A 80 -11.35 8.21 10.61
CA GLN A 80 -12.15 8.48 11.81
C GLN A 80 -11.42 9.43 12.77
N ILE A 81 -10.14 9.16 13.05
CA ILE A 81 -9.33 10.04 13.91
C ILE A 81 -9.12 11.40 13.22
N ARG A 82 -8.83 11.41 11.91
CA ARG A 82 -8.63 12.63 11.12
C ARG A 82 -9.85 13.54 11.18
N SER A 83 -11.04 12.99 10.94
CA SER A 83 -12.32 13.71 10.97
C SER A 83 -12.58 14.31 12.35
N PHE A 84 -12.38 13.51 13.42
CA PHE A 84 -12.53 14.02 14.78
C PHE A 84 -11.57 15.18 15.09
N LEU A 85 -10.27 15.02 14.81
CA LEU A 85 -9.28 16.07 15.07
C LEU A 85 -9.50 17.32 14.21
N SER A 86 -10.02 17.16 12.98
CA SER A 86 -10.29 18.27 12.07
C SER A 86 -11.43 19.19 12.55
N ALA A 87 -12.31 18.69 13.42
CA ALA A 87 -13.37 19.48 14.05
C ALA A 87 -12.90 20.31 15.25
N LEU A 88 -11.65 20.13 15.69
CA LEU A 88 -11.07 20.78 16.86
C LEU A 88 -10.04 21.86 16.45
N SER A 89 -9.91 22.90 17.26
CA SER A 89 -8.78 23.83 17.15
C SER A 89 -7.45 23.13 17.49
N GLU A 90 -6.31 23.66 17.03
CA GLU A 90 -4.99 23.05 17.29
C GLU A 90 -4.69 22.89 18.81
N ALA A 91 -5.15 23.84 19.63
CA ALA A 91 -5.01 23.78 21.08
C ALA A 91 -5.84 22.62 21.67
N GLU A 92 -7.08 22.44 21.20
CA GLU A 92 -7.97 21.36 21.62
C GLU A 92 -7.48 19.99 21.14
N GLN A 93 -6.96 19.89 19.92
CA GLN A 93 -6.32 18.68 19.42
C GLN A 93 -5.17 18.25 20.35
N THR A 94 -4.29 19.20 20.71
CA THR A 94 -3.16 18.92 21.62
C THR A 94 -3.64 18.46 22.98
N LYS A 95 -4.62 19.16 23.55
CA LYS A 95 -5.20 18.82 24.86
C LYS A 95 -5.85 17.44 24.84
N TYR A 96 -6.61 17.10 23.79
CA TYR A 96 -7.23 15.80 23.63
C TYR A 96 -6.18 14.69 23.56
N ILE A 97 -5.15 14.84 22.71
CA ILE A 97 -4.11 13.83 22.55
C ILE A 97 -3.35 13.61 23.87
N GLU A 98 -2.99 14.66 24.59
CA GLU A 98 -2.30 14.56 25.89
C GLU A 98 -3.18 13.93 26.98
N SER A 99 -4.51 13.91 26.82
CA SER A 99 -5.41 13.20 27.73
C SER A 99 -5.39 11.68 27.55
N ILE A 100 -4.92 11.18 26.40
CA ILE A 100 -4.81 9.75 26.12
C ILE A 100 -3.55 9.21 26.82
N PRO A 101 -3.62 8.07 27.54
CA PRO A 101 -2.43 7.51 28.19
C PRO A 101 -1.32 7.19 27.18
N LYS A 102 -0.12 7.74 27.41
CA LYS A 102 1.02 7.70 26.46
C LYS A 102 1.52 6.30 26.11
N THR A 103 1.22 5.32 26.95
CA THR A 103 1.57 3.91 26.74
C THR A 103 0.67 3.23 25.71
N THR A 104 -0.49 3.81 25.40
CA THR A 104 -1.50 3.18 24.53
C THR A 104 -1.20 3.36 23.06
N GLU A 105 -1.73 2.44 22.25
CA GLU A 105 -1.73 2.55 20.79
C GLU A 105 -2.54 3.75 20.33
N GLY A 106 -3.66 4.05 21.00
CA GLY A 106 -4.51 5.21 20.72
C GLY A 106 -3.71 6.51 20.73
N TYR A 107 -2.92 6.77 21.78
CA TYR A 107 -2.07 7.96 21.85
C TYR A 107 -1.15 8.08 20.62
N ARG A 108 -0.46 6.98 20.29
CA ARG A 108 0.52 6.92 19.19
C ARG A 108 -0.15 7.13 17.82
N LYS A 109 -1.30 6.50 17.57
CA LYS A 109 -2.10 6.69 16.36
C LYS A 109 -2.58 8.13 16.20
N HIS A 110 -3.05 8.78 17.27
CA HIS A 110 -3.48 10.17 17.21
C HIS A 110 -2.32 11.14 16.95
N GLN A 111 -1.14 10.90 17.53
CA GLN A 111 0.05 11.67 17.21
C GLN A 111 0.43 11.56 15.72
N ILE A 112 0.35 10.35 15.16
CA ILE A 112 0.61 10.11 13.74
C ILE A 112 -0.42 10.84 12.88
N VAL A 113 -1.72 10.71 13.18
CA VAL A 113 -2.77 11.42 12.42
C VAL A 113 -2.56 12.93 12.47
N LYS A 114 -2.29 13.50 13.64
CA LYS A 114 -1.99 14.93 13.78
C LYS A 114 -0.78 15.36 12.93
N ALA A 115 0.24 14.52 12.82
CA ALA A 115 1.43 14.83 12.03
C ALA A 115 1.20 14.84 10.50
N TYR A 116 0.16 14.14 10.00
CA TYR A 116 -0.09 13.95 8.57
C TYR A 116 -1.43 14.49 8.05
N MET A 117 -2.42 14.76 8.91
CA MET A 117 -3.80 15.10 8.50
C MET A 117 -3.92 16.30 7.56
N ASN A 118 -2.97 17.25 7.63
CA ASN A 118 -2.92 18.45 6.81
C ASN A 118 -1.83 18.39 5.71
N ARG A 119 -1.19 17.23 5.55
CA ARG A 119 -0.07 17.00 4.61
C ARG A 119 -0.35 15.91 3.58
N LEU A 120 -1.46 15.19 3.74
CA LEU A 120 -1.90 14.13 2.85
C LEU A 120 -3.20 14.56 2.14
N PRO A 121 -3.44 14.06 0.92
CA PRO A 121 -4.69 14.30 0.20
C PRO A 121 -5.88 13.69 0.93
N ALA A 122 -7.09 13.86 0.39
CA ALA A 122 -8.32 13.32 0.97
C ALA A 122 -8.21 11.79 1.23
N ALA A 123 -7.61 11.05 0.29
CA ALA A 123 -7.35 9.62 0.41
C ALA A 123 -6.45 9.22 1.60
N GLY A 124 -5.76 10.18 2.23
CA GLY A 124 -5.00 9.96 3.45
C GLY A 124 -3.94 8.87 3.25
N ILE A 125 -4.03 7.81 4.07
CA ILE A 125 -3.06 6.71 4.08
C ILE A 125 -3.45 5.52 3.18
N ALA A 126 -4.45 5.64 2.31
CA ALA A 126 -4.93 4.56 1.45
C ALA A 126 -3.81 3.85 0.66
N ALA A 127 -2.73 4.56 0.27
CA ALA A 127 -1.54 4.00 -0.37
C ALA A 127 -0.98 2.76 0.35
N TRP A 128 -1.01 2.74 1.70
CA TRP A 128 -0.58 1.58 2.49
C TRP A 128 -1.44 0.34 2.23
N ASP A 129 -2.75 0.53 2.16
CA ASP A 129 -3.70 -0.56 1.91
C ASP A 129 -3.65 -1.00 0.44
N LEU A 130 -3.60 -0.05 -0.50
CA LEU A 130 -3.52 -0.32 -1.95
C LEU A 130 -2.24 -1.10 -2.32
N GLY A 131 -1.09 -0.69 -1.77
CA GLY A 131 0.17 -1.41 -2.03
C GLY A 131 0.21 -2.80 -1.38
N ARG A 132 -0.48 -2.99 -0.24
CA ARG A 132 -0.68 -4.31 0.36
C ARG A 132 -1.63 -5.18 -0.45
N TYR A 133 -2.69 -4.61 -1.01
CA TYR A 133 -3.58 -5.31 -1.93
C TYR A 133 -2.78 -5.86 -3.11
N ALA A 134 -2.04 -5.00 -3.81
CA ALA A 134 -1.21 -5.42 -4.95
C ALA A 134 -0.20 -6.51 -4.57
N TYR A 135 0.43 -6.39 -3.39
CA TYR A 135 1.33 -7.42 -2.86
C TYR A 135 0.64 -8.77 -2.67
N LEU A 136 -0.51 -8.77 -2.00
CA LEU A 136 -1.27 -10.00 -1.72
C LEU A 136 -1.79 -10.65 -2.99
N SER A 137 -2.30 -9.88 -3.96
CA SER A 137 -2.73 -10.41 -5.26
C SER A 137 -1.57 -11.12 -5.97
N ARG A 138 -0.41 -10.45 -6.11
CA ARG A 138 0.76 -11.04 -6.77
C ARG A 138 1.24 -12.30 -6.07
N LYS A 139 1.44 -12.25 -4.76
CA LYS A 139 1.95 -13.42 -4.01
C LYS A 139 0.91 -14.52 -3.88
N GLY A 140 -0.38 -14.19 -3.91
CA GLY A 140 -1.47 -15.14 -4.03
C GLY A 140 -1.36 -15.99 -5.30
N ALA A 141 -1.01 -15.37 -6.43
CA ALA A 141 -0.77 -16.08 -7.68
C ALA A 141 0.46 -17.00 -7.59
N VAL A 142 1.59 -16.50 -7.09
CA VAL A 142 2.82 -17.30 -6.89
C VAL A 142 2.59 -18.53 -5.99
N MET A 143 1.75 -18.41 -4.96
CA MET A 143 1.43 -19.50 -4.05
C MET A 143 0.34 -20.47 -4.58
N GLY A 144 -0.24 -20.16 -5.75
CA GLY A 144 -1.29 -20.95 -6.39
C GLY A 144 -2.68 -20.80 -5.76
N TYR A 145 -2.94 -19.72 -5.02
CA TYR A 145 -4.27 -19.42 -4.48
C TYR A 145 -5.20 -18.83 -5.56
N ILE A 146 -4.65 -18.10 -6.51
CA ILE A 146 -5.34 -17.56 -7.69
C ILE A 146 -4.43 -17.72 -8.91
N SER A 147 -4.96 -17.53 -10.12
CA SER A 147 -4.13 -17.48 -11.33
C SER A 147 -3.42 -16.13 -11.47
N GLN A 148 -2.39 -16.09 -12.33
CA GLN A 148 -1.69 -14.84 -12.66
C GLN A 148 -2.67 -13.85 -13.32
N GLU A 149 -3.52 -14.32 -14.22
CA GLU A 149 -4.55 -13.51 -14.88
C GLU A 149 -5.52 -12.92 -13.86
N GLN A 150 -5.97 -13.72 -12.89
CA GLN A 150 -6.84 -13.23 -11.80
C GLN A 150 -6.15 -12.16 -10.96
N SER A 151 -4.86 -12.33 -10.62
CA SER A 151 -4.10 -11.31 -9.91
C SER A 151 -4.03 -9.99 -10.69
N LEU A 152 -3.84 -10.05 -12.01
CA LEU A 152 -3.81 -8.86 -12.87
C LEU A 152 -5.18 -8.20 -12.98
N GLU A 153 -6.27 -8.95 -13.10
CA GLU A 153 -7.62 -8.38 -13.11
C GLU A 153 -7.98 -7.71 -11.78
N LEU A 154 -7.61 -8.32 -10.65
CA LEU A 154 -7.88 -7.76 -9.31
C LEU A 154 -7.15 -6.44 -9.06
N VAL A 155 -5.92 -6.27 -9.58
CA VAL A 155 -5.13 -5.08 -9.31
C VAL A 155 -5.48 -3.89 -10.22
N LYS A 156 -6.10 -4.09 -11.38
CA LYS A 156 -6.54 -3.00 -12.28
C LYS A 156 -7.35 -1.90 -11.57
N PRO A 157 -8.44 -2.19 -10.85
CA PRO A 157 -9.21 -1.15 -10.16
C PRO A 157 -8.39 -0.48 -9.04
N ILE A 158 -7.43 -1.18 -8.44
CA ILE A 158 -6.55 -0.65 -7.39
C ILE A 158 -5.54 0.33 -7.98
N ILE A 159 -5.04 0.08 -9.19
CA ILE A 159 -4.18 1.02 -9.91
C ILE A 159 -4.97 2.30 -10.23
N ALA A 160 -6.19 2.16 -10.76
CA ALA A 160 -7.05 3.30 -11.03
C ALA A 160 -7.34 4.12 -9.76
N ALA A 161 -7.66 3.45 -8.66
CA ALA A 161 -7.88 4.10 -7.36
C ALA A 161 -6.63 4.84 -6.86
N ALA A 162 -5.44 4.25 -7.03
CA ALA A 162 -4.19 4.91 -6.67
C ALA A 162 -3.95 6.18 -7.49
N GLN A 163 -4.07 6.09 -8.82
CA GLN A 163 -3.89 7.22 -9.75
C GLN A 163 -4.88 8.37 -9.48
N GLN A 164 -6.12 8.05 -9.11
CA GLN A 164 -7.14 9.04 -8.76
C GLN A 164 -6.92 9.67 -7.37
N SER A 165 -6.32 8.92 -6.45
CA SER A 165 -6.16 9.32 -5.04
C SER A 165 -4.93 10.17 -4.77
N TYR A 166 -3.92 10.10 -5.65
CA TYR A 166 -2.62 10.73 -5.45
C TYR A 166 -2.12 11.36 -6.75
N SER A 167 -1.34 12.43 -6.63
CA SER A 167 -0.83 13.18 -7.78
C SER A 167 0.46 12.61 -8.39
N GLY A 168 0.98 11.49 -7.87
CA GLY A 168 2.30 10.99 -8.25
C GLY A 168 2.95 10.06 -7.22
N TRP A 169 4.01 9.37 -7.64
CA TRP A 169 4.80 8.45 -6.79
C TRP A 169 5.32 9.08 -5.49
N ARG A 170 5.64 10.37 -5.51
CA ARG A 170 6.11 11.09 -4.30
C ARG A 170 5.00 11.22 -3.26
N GLU A 171 3.79 11.59 -3.68
CA GLU A 171 2.66 11.72 -2.76
C GLU A 171 2.19 10.35 -2.28
N TYR A 172 2.09 9.38 -3.20
CA TYR A 172 1.81 7.98 -2.90
C TYR A 172 2.80 7.41 -1.87
N GLY A 173 4.10 7.59 -2.09
CA GLY A 173 5.13 7.12 -1.15
C GLY A 173 5.06 7.79 0.22
N THR A 174 4.72 9.08 0.26
CA THR A 174 4.53 9.80 1.54
C THR A 174 3.33 9.24 2.31
N ALA A 175 2.21 9.02 1.62
CA ALA A 175 1.01 8.39 2.19
C ALA A 175 1.28 6.95 2.66
N TYR A 176 2.07 6.19 1.90
CA TYR A 176 2.47 4.83 2.25
C TYR A 176 3.28 4.80 3.56
N LEU A 177 4.27 5.71 3.70
CA LEU A 177 5.05 5.85 4.94
C LEU A 177 4.17 6.18 6.13
N ALA A 178 3.25 7.13 5.97
CA ALA A 178 2.31 7.52 7.01
C ALA A 178 1.43 6.34 7.43
N GLY A 179 0.89 5.59 6.46
CA GLY A 179 0.06 4.41 6.72
C GLY A 179 0.82 3.28 7.40
N ARG A 180 2.08 3.02 7.01
CA ARG A 180 2.92 2.05 7.72
C ARG A 180 3.21 2.46 9.16
N GLN A 181 3.50 3.74 9.41
CA GLN A 181 3.68 4.25 10.76
C GLN A 181 2.41 4.09 11.59
N PHE A 182 1.25 4.43 11.02
CA PHE A 182 -0.05 4.29 11.66
C PHE A 182 -0.38 2.83 12.00
N TRP A 183 -0.16 1.91 11.06
CA TRP A 183 -0.36 0.48 11.24
C TRP A 183 0.52 -0.09 12.37
N TRP A 184 1.81 0.25 12.36
CA TRP A 184 2.75 -0.24 13.35
C TRP A 184 2.48 0.37 14.73
N ALA A 185 2.09 1.65 14.75
CA ALA A 185 1.79 2.45 15.93
C ALA A 185 2.90 2.47 17.00
N GLN A 186 4.10 1.92 16.77
CA GLN A 186 5.27 1.92 17.65
C GLN A 186 6.55 2.30 16.91
N PRO A 187 6.57 3.34 16.06
CA PRO A 187 7.78 3.65 15.29
C PRO A 187 8.89 4.07 16.25
N THR A 188 10.06 3.43 16.14
CA THR A 188 11.30 3.97 16.71
C THR A 188 11.92 4.90 15.67
N ALA A 189 12.78 5.84 16.09
CA ALA A 189 13.50 6.68 15.14
C ALA A 189 14.26 5.85 14.10
N ALA A 190 14.86 4.74 14.52
CA ALA A 190 15.56 3.80 13.64
C ALA A 190 14.62 3.12 12.63
N SER A 191 13.44 2.64 13.06
CA SER A 191 12.50 1.99 12.14
C SER A 191 11.87 2.99 11.16
N ALA A 192 11.57 4.21 11.61
CA ALA A 192 11.11 5.29 10.75
C ALA A 192 12.17 5.70 9.71
N GLN A 193 13.44 5.79 10.11
CA GLN A 193 14.54 6.11 9.20
C GLN A 193 14.75 5.02 8.15
N LYS A 194 14.74 3.74 8.56
CA LYS A 194 14.83 2.60 7.64
C LYS A 194 13.71 2.63 6.61
N MET A 195 12.48 2.88 7.07
CA MET A 195 11.29 2.94 6.22
C MET A 195 11.36 4.10 5.21
N THR A 196 11.77 5.28 5.68
CA THR A 196 12.03 6.44 4.82
C THR A 196 13.10 6.12 3.78
N GLY A 197 14.12 5.33 4.15
CA GLY A 197 15.15 4.84 3.24
C GLY A 197 14.59 4.03 2.07
N TYR A 198 13.62 3.14 2.30
CA TYR A 198 12.99 2.36 1.21
C TYR A 198 12.27 3.26 0.20
N VAL A 199 11.40 4.15 0.67
CA VAL A 199 10.67 5.08 -0.21
C VAL A 199 11.62 6.06 -0.91
N ARG A 200 12.61 6.58 -0.19
CA ARG A 200 13.64 7.44 -0.77
C ARG A 200 14.44 6.72 -1.85
N SER A 201 14.76 5.45 -1.67
CA SER A 201 15.47 4.65 -2.69
C SER A 201 14.65 4.51 -3.97
N LEU A 202 13.34 4.32 -3.84
CA LEU A 202 12.44 4.23 -5.00
C LEU A 202 12.30 5.60 -5.69
N LEU A 203 12.22 6.70 -4.93
CA LEU A 203 12.08 8.03 -5.53
C LEU A 203 13.37 8.57 -6.16
N LEU A 204 14.55 8.20 -5.65
CA LEU A 204 15.81 8.82 -6.07
C LEU A 204 16.65 7.96 -7.02
N ASN A 205 16.47 6.63 -7.02
CA ASN A 205 17.19 5.77 -7.95
C ASN A 205 16.55 5.87 -9.35
N ALA A 206 17.32 6.33 -10.34
CA ALA A 206 16.86 6.50 -11.73
C ALA A 206 16.37 5.18 -12.36
N ASP A 207 16.91 4.04 -11.93
CA ASP A 207 16.54 2.72 -12.45
C ASP A 207 15.33 2.12 -11.74
N SER A 208 14.81 2.78 -10.69
CA SER A 208 13.61 2.32 -9.99
C SER A 208 12.39 2.37 -10.90
N LEU A 209 11.41 1.48 -10.64
CA LEU A 209 10.14 1.54 -11.37
C LEU A 209 9.41 2.88 -11.15
N TRP A 210 9.54 3.51 -9.98
CA TRP A 210 8.92 4.82 -9.72
C TRP A 210 9.52 5.96 -10.57
N ASN A 211 10.72 5.80 -11.12
CA ASN A 211 11.31 6.76 -12.06
C ASN A 211 11.17 6.33 -13.52
N ARG A 212 10.94 5.03 -13.80
CA ARG A 212 10.75 4.50 -15.15
C ARG A 212 9.29 4.45 -15.60
N LEU A 213 8.35 4.44 -14.66
CA LEU A 213 6.91 4.34 -14.90
C LEU A 213 6.23 5.69 -14.64
N GLU A 214 5.67 6.29 -15.68
CA GLU A 214 4.88 7.51 -15.57
C GLU A 214 3.62 7.26 -14.73
N TRP A 215 3.19 8.27 -13.96
CA TRP A 215 2.05 8.14 -13.05
C TRP A 215 0.70 8.09 -13.77
N ASP A 216 0.51 8.88 -14.84
CA ASP A 216 -0.79 9.04 -15.50
C ASP A 216 -0.94 8.17 -16.76
N VAL A 217 -0.36 6.97 -16.77
CA VAL A 217 -0.52 6.09 -17.93
C VAL A 217 -1.99 5.65 -18.07
N PRO A 218 -2.53 5.61 -19.31
CA PRO A 218 -3.88 5.10 -19.54
C PRO A 218 -3.94 3.62 -19.18
N LEU A 219 -4.80 3.27 -18.22
CA LEU A 219 -5.21 1.89 -18.03
C LEU A 219 -6.17 1.54 -19.18
N GLU A 220 -6.00 0.36 -19.80
CA GLU A 220 -7.00 -0.16 -20.75
C GLU A 220 -8.38 -0.11 -20.08
N GLU A 221 -9.39 0.43 -20.79
CA GLU A 221 -10.72 0.69 -20.24
C GLU A 221 -11.24 -0.53 -19.45
N THR A 222 -11.36 -0.37 -18.14
CA THR A 222 -12.06 -1.33 -17.29
C THR A 222 -13.54 -1.26 -17.63
N ALA A 223 -14.02 -2.19 -18.47
CA ALA A 223 -15.43 -2.48 -18.61
C ALA A 223 -15.94 -3.12 -17.30
N GLY A 224 -16.30 -2.28 -16.32
CA GLY A 224 -16.82 -2.74 -15.04
C GLY A 224 -16.80 -1.62 -14.02
N GLN A 225 -17.96 -1.34 -13.44
CA GLN A 225 -18.28 -0.20 -12.58
C GLN A 225 -17.22 0.13 -11.51
N PRO A 226 -17.08 1.41 -11.14
CA PRO A 226 -16.21 1.79 -10.03
C PRO A 226 -16.70 1.13 -8.74
N ALA A 227 -15.77 0.54 -7.99
CA ALA A 227 -15.93 0.47 -6.54
C ALA A 227 -16.16 1.91 -6.04
N SER A 228 -17.17 2.09 -5.19
CA SER A 228 -17.67 3.38 -4.73
C SER A 228 -16.55 4.41 -4.54
N PRO A 229 -16.71 5.65 -5.03
CA PRO A 229 -15.70 6.68 -4.84
C PRO A 229 -15.53 6.87 -3.33
N LEU A 230 -14.30 6.60 -2.88
CA LEU A 230 -13.75 6.89 -1.55
C LEU A 230 -14.50 8.07 -0.90
N ALA A 231 -15.42 7.75 -0.01
CA ALA A 231 -16.15 8.70 0.83
C ALA A 231 -15.49 8.80 2.21
#